data_AF-A0A344WH74-F1
#
_entry.id   AF-A0A344WH74-F1
#
_cell.length_a   1.000
_cell.length_b   1.000
_cell.length_c   1.000
_cell.angle_alpha   90.00
_cell.angle_beta   90.00
_cell.angle_gamma   90.00
#
_symmetry.space_group_name_H-M   'P 1'
#
loop_
_entity.id
_entity.type
_entity.pdbx_description
1 polymer ?
#
loop_
_entity_poly.entity_id
_entity_poly.type
_entity_poly.pdbx_seq_one_letter_code
_entity_poly.pdbx_strand_id
1 'polypeptide(L)'
;MPAFQPTADQFRAFRDDPYDGPVAQVNILKFKVKAEYRPEDPEYGEAISGRNAYMRYSEAFTVAAAEVGGTTLLLGDTERFFIGNGDWDAVLVNHFPNRQAFIATLNHKDYKDMARHREAGLLCQELIVTRPTWVGGKKV
;
A
#
# COMPACT_ATOMS: atom_id res chain seq x y z
N MET A 1 -1.54 -18.84 4.97
CA MET A 1 -1.97 -17.53 5.50
C MET A 1 -2.00 -16.54 4.35
N PRO A 2 -3.02 -15.69 4.25
CA PRO A 2 -3.06 -14.71 3.18
C PRO A 2 -1.95 -13.66 3.38
N ALA A 3 -1.36 -13.16 2.29
CA ALA A 3 -0.18 -12.30 2.36
C ALA A 3 -0.50 -10.94 3.01
N PHE A 4 0.32 -10.50 3.95
CA PHE A 4 0.11 -9.26 4.70
C PHE A 4 1.39 -8.43 4.86
N GLN A 5 2.53 -9.08 5.11
CA GLN A 5 3.85 -8.47 5.10
C GLN A 5 4.75 -9.21 4.10
N PRO A 6 5.73 -8.53 3.48
CA PRO A 6 6.77 -9.23 2.76
C PRO A 6 7.58 -10.11 3.72
N THR A 7 8.06 -11.23 3.22
CA THR A 7 9.11 -12.01 3.89
C THR A 7 10.43 -11.22 3.91
N ALA A 8 11.34 -11.60 4.80
CA ALA A 8 12.66 -10.99 4.87
C ALA A 8 13.44 -11.14 3.55
N ASP A 9 13.29 -12.27 2.85
CA ASP A 9 13.91 -12.49 1.55
C ASP A 9 13.33 -11.59 0.47
N GLN A 10 12.00 -11.43 0.42
CA GLN A 10 11.35 -10.50 -0.51
C GLN A 10 11.80 -9.06 -0.29
N PHE A 11 11.89 -8.62 0.98
CA PHE A 11 12.35 -7.28 1.31
C PHE A 11 13.82 -7.06 0.93
N ARG A 12 14.71 -8.03 1.24
CA ARG A 12 16.11 -7.98 0.82
C ARG A 12 16.26 -7.91 -0.70
N ALA A 13 15.58 -8.80 -1.42
CA ALA A 13 15.61 -8.83 -2.88
C ALA A 13 15.12 -7.51 -3.49
N PHE A 14 14.07 -6.91 -2.93
CA PHE A 14 13.59 -5.61 -3.38
C PHE A 14 14.62 -4.50 -3.12
N ARG A 15 15.19 -4.43 -1.91
CA ARG A 15 16.18 -3.41 -1.50
C ARG A 15 17.48 -3.50 -2.29
N ASP A 16 17.95 -4.71 -2.55
CA ASP A 16 19.28 -4.99 -3.11
C ASP A 16 19.29 -5.07 -4.65
N ASP A 17 18.13 -4.94 -5.32
CA ASP A 17 18.05 -4.86 -6.78
C ASP A 17 18.83 -3.62 -7.29
N PRO A 18 19.74 -3.76 -8.27
CA PRO A 18 20.59 -2.66 -8.75
C PRO A 18 19.89 -1.63 -9.64
N TYR A 19 18.64 -1.87 -10.07
CA TYR A 19 17.94 -0.98 -11.01
C TYR A 19 17.50 0.33 -10.34
N ASP A 20 18.21 1.45 -10.50
CA ASP A 20 17.89 2.73 -9.82
C ASP A 20 16.79 3.57 -10.51
N GLY A 21 15.99 2.95 -11.39
CA GLY A 21 14.91 3.64 -12.10
C GLY A 21 13.57 3.64 -11.33
N PRO A 22 12.53 4.24 -11.94
CA PRO A 22 11.21 4.34 -11.33
C PRO A 22 10.61 2.98 -11.00
N VAL A 23 9.77 2.94 -9.97
CA VAL A 23 8.98 1.76 -9.63
C VAL A 23 7.52 2.13 -9.53
N ALA A 24 6.64 1.23 -9.98
CA ALA A 24 5.21 1.33 -9.70
C ALA A 24 4.76 0.07 -8.94
N GLN A 25 4.09 0.28 -7.81
CA GLN A 25 3.61 -0.77 -6.92
C GLN A 25 2.11 -0.93 -7.12
N VAL A 26 1.69 -2.11 -7.58
CA VAL A 26 0.29 -2.48 -7.72
C VAL A 26 -0.10 -3.30 -6.50
N ASN A 27 -0.90 -2.71 -5.63
CA ASN A 27 -1.46 -3.36 -4.47
C ASN A 27 -2.89 -3.79 -4.80
N ILE A 28 -3.20 -5.05 -4.55
CA ILE A 28 -4.54 -5.61 -4.67
C ILE A 28 -4.99 -5.98 -3.27
N LEU A 29 -6.08 -5.38 -2.81
CA LEU A 29 -6.39 -5.23 -1.38
C LEU A 29 -7.65 -5.99 -1.00
N LYS A 30 -7.61 -6.67 0.15
CA LYS A 30 -8.78 -7.24 0.82
C LYS A 30 -8.90 -6.62 2.21
N PHE A 31 -10.07 -6.11 2.55
CA PHE A 31 -10.31 -5.45 3.83
C PHE A 31 -10.99 -6.39 4.84
N LYS A 32 -10.76 -6.13 6.12
CA LYS A 32 -11.60 -6.71 7.17
C LYS A 32 -12.98 -6.07 7.12
N VAL A 33 -14.01 -6.86 7.47
CA VAL A 33 -15.38 -6.35 7.59
C VAL A 33 -15.44 -5.22 8.63
N LYS A 34 -14.78 -5.41 9.77
CA LYS A 34 -14.60 -4.42 10.83
C LYS A 34 -13.11 -4.21 11.08
N ALA A 35 -12.69 -2.96 11.30
CA ALA A 35 -11.33 -2.67 11.71
C ALA A 35 -11.06 -3.19 13.13
N GLU A 36 -9.87 -3.72 13.35
CA GLU A 36 -9.43 -4.27 14.64
C GLU A 36 -8.21 -3.50 15.13
N TYR A 37 -8.45 -2.33 15.74
CA TYR A 37 -7.41 -1.57 16.42
C TYR A 37 -6.98 -2.26 17.71
N ARG A 38 -5.74 -2.00 18.14
CA ARG A 38 -5.20 -2.55 19.40
C ARG A 38 -5.71 -1.74 20.59
N PRO A 39 -5.73 -2.29 21.82
CA PRO A 39 -6.18 -1.58 23.01
C PRO A 39 -5.48 -0.24 23.28
N GLU A 40 -4.26 -0.07 22.77
CA GLU A 40 -3.45 1.14 22.95
C GLU A 40 -3.73 2.21 21.88
N ASP A 41 -4.44 1.86 20.80
CA ASP A 41 -4.80 2.79 19.74
C ASP A 41 -5.96 3.71 20.18
N PRO A 42 -5.95 5.00 19.82
CA PRO A 42 -7.06 5.93 20.11
C PRO A 42 -8.44 5.47 19.61
N GLU A 43 -8.46 4.73 18.50
CA GLU A 43 -9.65 4.22 17.82
C GLU A 43 -10.14 2.89 18.40
N TYR A 44 -9.51 2.38 19.46
CA TYR A 44 -9.90 1.12 20.05
C TYR A 44 -11.38 1.13 20.46
N GLY A 45 -12.12 0.11 20.03
CA GLY A 45 -13.55 -0.02 20.27
C GLY A 45 -14.45 0.73 19.27
N GLU A 46 -13.90 1.56 18.37
CA GLU A 46 -14.68 2.19 17.31
C GLU A 46 -15.35 1.14 16.40
N ALA A 47 -16.56 1.45 15.94
CA ALA A 47 -17.30 0.62 14.99
C ALA A 47 -17.09 1.13 13.56
N ILE A 48 -15.85 1.03 13.05
CA ILE A 48 -15.53 1.39 11.65
C ILE A 48 -15.18 0.16 10.80
N SER A 49 -15.41 0.25 9.49
CA SER A 49 -15.04 -0.80 8.54
C SER A 49 -13.53 -0.84 8.34
N GLY A 50 -13.00 -2.01 7.94
CA GLY A 50 -11.58 -2.14 7.61
C GLY A 50 -11.18 -1.26 6.43
N ARG A 51 -12.08 -1.07 5.45
CA ARG A 51 -11.89 -0.12 4.35
C ARG A 51 -11.67 1.31 4.87
N ASN A 52 -12.50 1.80 5.78
CA ASN A 52 -12.36 3.17 6.30
C ASN A 52 -11.07 3.35 7.12
N ALA A 53 -10.66 2.34 7.90
CA ALA A 53 -9.35 2.34 8.54
C ALA A 53 -8.22 2.40 7.49
N TYR A 54 -8.28 1.59 6.44
CA TYR A 54 -7.28 1.60 5.37
C TYR A 54 -7.25 2.94 4.60
N MET A 55 -8.37 3.64 4.48
CA MET A 55 -8.41 4.99 3.89
C MET A 55 -7.62 5.99 4.75
N ARG A 56 -7.76 5.96 6.09
CA ARG A 56 -6.94 6.79 7.00
C ARG A 56 -5.44 6.52 6.79
N TYR A 57 -5.05 5.26 6.64
CA TYR A 57 -3.67 4.90 6.27
C TYR A 57 -3.27 5.50 4.92
N SER A 58 -4.10 5.34 3.89
CA SER A 58 -3.78 5.74 2.52
C SER A 58 -3.62 7.26 2.38
N GLU A 59 -4.45 8.03 3.07
CA GLU A 59 -4.37 9.49 3.13
C GLU A 59 -3.02 9.94 3.73
N ALA A 60 -2.67 9.41 4.90
CA ALA A 60 -1.44 9.77 5.58
C ALA A 60 -0.18 9.27 4.84
N PHE A 61 -0.22 8.04 4.31
CA PHE A 61 0.86 7.47 3.49
C PHE A 61 1.09 8.29 2.22
N THR A 62 0.03 8.76 1.56
CA THR A 62 0.15 9.57 0.34
C THR A 62 0.90 10.88 0.60
N VAL A 63 0.65 11.53 1.74
CA VAL A 63 1.38 12.74 2.14
C VAL A 63 2.86 12.44 2.37
N ALA A 64 3.18 11.41 3.16
CA ALA A 64 4.57 11.02 3.43
C ALA A 64 5.32 10.55 2.17
N ALA A 65 4.64 9.85 1.27
CA ALA A 65 5.21 9.43 -0.01
C ALA A 65 5.57 10.64 -0.89
N ALA A 66 4.74 11.68 -0.90
CA ALA A 66 4.99 12.89 -1.69
C ALA A 66 6.29 13.61 -1.30
N GLU A 67 6.69 13.57 -0.02
CA GLU A 67 7.93 14.19 0.46
C GLU A 67 9.20 13.60 -0.19
N VAL A 68 9.13 12.36 -0.66
CA VAL A 68 10.22 11.63 -1.31
C VAL A 68 10.00 11.45 -2.82
N GLY A 69 9.09 12.24 -3.40
CA GLY A 69 8.75 12.19 -4.83
C GLY A 69 7.80 11.05 -5.22
N GLY A 70 7.23 10.34 -4.25
CA GLY A 70 6.20 9.35 -4.47
C GLY A 70 4.87 9.98 -4.90
N THR A 71 4.04 9.20 -5.60
CA THR A 71 2.70 9.65 -6.03
C THR A 71 1.74 8.47 -6.03
N THR A 72 0.57 8.66 -5.42
CA THR A 72 -0.55 7.72 -5.55
C THR A 72 -1.22 7.96 -6.91
N LEU A 73 -1.03 7.03 -7.86
CA LEU A 73 -1.59 7.13 -9.21
C LEU A 73 -3.07 6.71 -9.27
N LEU A 74 -3.44 5.74 -8.45
CA LEU A 74 -4.80 5.20 -8.38
C LEU A 74 -5.07 4.67 -6.99
N LEU A 75 -6.23 4.99 -6.44
CA LEU A 75 -6.86 4.24 -5.36
C LEU A 75 -8.32 4.11 -5.74
N GLY A 76 -8.80 2.87 -5.89
CA GLY A 76 -10.15 2.62 -6.37
C GLY A 76 -10.74 1.34 -5.80
N ASP A 77 -12.04 1.39 -5.51
CA ASP A 77 -12.81 0.22 -5.14
C ASP A 77 -13.02 -0.68 -6.37
N THR A 78 -12.97 -1.98 -6.17
CA THR A 78 -13.29 -2.94 -7.23
C THR A 78 -14.77 -2.87 -7.53
N GLU A 79 -15.12 -2.46 -8.75
CA GLU A 79 -16.51 -2.49 -9.20
C GLU A 79 -16.92 -3.89 -9.67
N ARG A 80 -16.07 -4.54 -10.48
CA ARG A 80 -16.31 -5.86 -11.06
C ARG A 80 -15.00 -6.45 -11.60
N PHE A 81 -14.95 -7.77 -11.71
CA PHE A 81 -13.94 -8.47 -12.50
C PHE A 81 -14.45 -8.64 -13.92
N PHE A 82 -13.92 -7.86 -14.87
CA PHE A 82 -14.25 -8.03 -16.28
C PHE A 82 -13.65 -9.32 -16.86
N ILE A 83 -12.46 -9.69 -16.38
CA ILE A 83 -11.76 -10.95 -16.68
C ILE A 83 -11.23 -11.52 -15.36
N GLY A 84 -11.37 -12.84 -15.18
CA GLY A 84 -10.95 -13.55 -13.96
C GLY A 84 -12.04 -13.62 -12.89
N ASN A 85 -11.76 -14.37 -11.83
CA ASN A 85 -12.71 -14.67 -10.75
C ASN A 85 -12.13 -14.30 -9.38
N GLY A 86 -11.37 -13.21 -9.32
CA GLY A 86 -10.86 -12.70 -8.04
C GLY A 86 -11.98 -12.15 -7.17
N ASP A 87 -11.64 -11.81 -5.93
CA ASP A 87 -12.57 -11.28 -4.94
C ASP A 87 -12.01 -10.05 -4.20
N TRP A 88 -11.03 -9.38 -4.77
CA TRP A 88 -10.37 -8.23 -4.17
C TRP A 88 -11.29 -7.01 -4.06
N ASP A 89 -11.17 -6.27 -2.97
CA ASP A 89 -12.07 -5.17 -2.63
C ASP A 89 -11.62 -3.83 -3.25
N ALA A 90 -10.30 -3.65 -3.46
CA ALA A 90 -9.75 -2.43 -4.03
C ALA A 90 -8.38 -2.63 -4.68
N VAL A 91 -7.95 -1.63 -5.45
CA VAL A 91 -6.61 -1.53 -6.05
C VAL A 91 -5.98 -0.19 -5.65
N LEU A 92 -4.70 -0.23 -5.25
CA LEU A 92 -3.85 0.94 -4.99
C LEU A 92 -2.59 0.86 -5.84
N VAL A 93 -2.36 1.88 -6.67
CA VAL A 93 -1.15 2.02 -7.48
C VAL A 93 -0.35 3.22 -6.99
N ASN A 94 0.85 2.94 -6.46
CA ASN A 94 1.82 3.97 -6.10
C ASN A 94 2.95 4.01 -7.11
N HIS A 95 3.50 5.19 -7.34
CA HIS A 95 4.69 5.43 -8.14
C HIS A 95 5.76 6.07 -7.28
N PHE A 96 7.01 5.64 -7.45
CA PHE A 96 8.17 6.24 -6.81
C PHE A 96 9.29 6.43 -7.82
N PRO A 97 10.14 7.47 -7.65
CA PRO A 97 11.26 7.74 -8.55
C PRO A 97 12.30 6.62 -8.53
N ASN A 98 12.45 5.93 -7.40
CA ASN A 98 13.21 4.70 -7.26
C ASN A 98 12.77 3.94 -6.01
N ARG A 99 13.32 2.73 -5.80
CA ARG A 99 13.02 1.90 -4.61
C ARG A 99 13.45 2.55 -3.29
N GLN A 100 14.51 3.36 -3.31
CA GLN A 100 15.04 3.98 -2.09
C GLN A 100 14.07 5.04 -1.57
N ALA A 101 13.37 5.75 -2.46
CA ALA A 101 12.29 6.65 -2.08
C ALA A 101 11.16 5.91 -1.35
N PHE A 102 10.70 4.76 -1.86
CA PHE A 102 9.71 3.95 -1.15
C PHE A 102 10.22 3.49 0.22
N ILE A 103 11.47 3.00 0.30
CA ILE A 103 12.08 2.59 1.58
C ILE A 103 12.17 3.77 2.55
N ALA A 104 12.47 4.98 2.07
CA ALA A 104 12.48 6.19 2.88
C ALA A 104 11.09 6.49 3.47
N THR A 105 10.00 6.25 2.72
CA THR A 105 8.63 6.37 3.24
C THR A 105 8.36 5.39 4.39
N LEU A 106 8.88 4.15 4.30
CA LEU A 106 8.75 3.16 5.39
C LEU A 106 9.52 3.57 6.66
N ASN A 107 10.56 4.38 6.50
CA ASN A 107 11.37 4.93 7.59
C ASN A 107 10.89 6.31 8.06
N HIS A 108 9.78 6.81 7.51
CA HIS A 108 9.20 8.08 7.93
C HIS A 108 8.88 8.03 9.43
N LYS A 109 9.15 9.13 10.16
CA LYS A 109 8.99 9.21 11.62
C LYS A 109 7.57 8.80 12.09
N ASP A 110 6.57 9.17 11.29
CA ASP A 110 5.15 8.93 11.58
C ASP A 110 4.63 7.62 10.94
N TYR A 111 5.50 6.83 10.28
CA TYR A 111 5.06 5.64 9.55
C TYR A 111 4.36 4.62 10.47
N LYS A 112 4.82 4.48 11.72
CA LYS A 112 4.16 3.59 12.70
C LYS A 112 2.73 4.04 12.99
N ASP A 113 2.52 5.34 13.14
CA ASP A 113 1.20 5.93 13.41
C ASP A 113 0.26 5.78 12.20
N MET A 114 0.81 5.75 10.99
CA MET A 114 0.05 5.45 9.77
C MET A 114 -0.26 3.95 9.67
N ALA A 115 0.76 3.10 9.85
CA ALA A 115 0.71 1.67 9.60
C ALA A 115 -0.28 0.94 10.52
N ARG A 116 -0.52 1.43 11.73
CA ARG A 116 -1.54 0.86 12.64
C ARG A 116 -2.94 0.84 12.01
N HIS A 117 -3.30 1.84 11.19
CA HIS A 117 -4.57 1.87 10.47
C HIS A 117 -4.65 0.79 9.39
N ARG A 118 -3.54 0.54 8.69
CA ARG A 118 -3.41 -0.56 7.73
C ARG A 118 -3.53 -1.91 8.46
N GLU A 119 -2.85 -2.07 9.59
CA GLU A 119 -2.91 -3.29 10.41
C GLU A 119 -4.32 -3.57 10.95
N ALA A 120 -5.03 -2.51 11.35
CA ALA A 120 -6.41 -2.63 11.83
C ALA A 120 -7.37 -2.99 10.69
N GLY A 121 -7.20 -2.40 9.50
CA GLY A 121 -8.20 -2.47 8.43
C GLY A 121 -7.99 -3.51 7.33
N LEU A 122 -6.74 -3.87 7.04
CA LEU A 122 -6.40 -4.77 5.93
C LEU A 122 -6.44 -6.23 6.40
N LEU A 123 -7.13 -7.08 5.65
CA LEU A 123 -7.12 -8.53 5.87
C LEU A 123 -5.90 -9.15 5.20
N CYS A 124 -5.67 -8.82 3.94
CA CYS A 124 -4.50 -9.23 3.17
C CYS A 124 -4.33 -8.38 1.91
N GLN A 125 -3.17 -8.51 1.28
CA GLN A 125 -2.91 -7.93 -0.03
C GLN A 125 -1.89 -8.73 -0.82
N GLU A 126 -1.95 -8.60 -2.14
CA GLU A 126 -0.81 -8.85 -3.00
C GLU A 126 -0.21 -7.51 -3.44
N LEU A 127 1.13 -7.42 -3.44
CA LEU A 127 1.85 -6.23 -3.90
C LEU A 127 2.83 -6.65 -4.99
N ILE A 128 2.59 -6.16 -6.19
CA ILE A 128 3.45 -6.39 -7.36
C ILE A 128 4.28 -5.13 -7.58
N VAL A 129 5.60 -5.26 -7.56
CA VAL A 129 6.52 -4.19 -7.95
C VAL A 129 6.81 -4.31 -9.44
N THR A 130 6.65 -3.21 -10.18
CA THR A 130 6.91 -3.14 -11.62
C THR A 130 7.99 -2.09 -11.93
N ARG A 131 8.70 -2.30 -13.03
CA ARG A 131 9.53 -1.27 -13.68
C ARG A 131 8.65 -0.63 -14.76
N PRO A 132 8.07 0.55 -14.52
CA PRO A 132 7.10 1.12 -15.42
C PRO A 132 7.79 1.53 -16.72
N THR A 133 7.18 1.17 -17.84
CA THR A 133 7.58 1.65 -19.18
C THR A 133 6.78 2.87 -19.63
N TRP A 134 5.60 3.06 -19.01
CA TRP A 134 4.68 4.16 -19.29
C TRP A 134 4.02 4.61 -17.97
N VAL A 135 3.96 5.92 -17.74
CA VAL A 135 3.25 6.54 -16.60
C VAL A 135 2.55 7.80 -17.11
N GLY A 136 1.26 7.96 -16.80
CA GLY A 136 0.51 9.17 -17.17
C GLY A 136 0.48 9.48 -18.67
N GLY A 137 0.46 8.45 -19.53
CA GLY A 137 0.47 8.60 -20.99
C GLY A 137 1.83 8.94 -21.61
N LYS A 138 2.91 8.95 -20.81
CA LYS A 138 4.28 9.22 -21.28
C LYS A 138 5.17 8.00 -21.04
N LYS A 139 6.10 7.77 -21.96
CA LYS A 139 7.17 6.79 -21.77
C LYS A 139 8.12 7.31 -20.69
N VAL A 140 8.49 6.44 -19.76
CA VAL A 140 9.45 6.71 -18.66
C VAL A 140 10.71 5.89 -18.84
#